data_AF-A0A951M0A9-F1
#
_entry.id   AF-A0A951M0A9-F1
#
_cell.length_a   1.000
_cell.length_b   1.000
_cell.length_c   1.000
_cell.angle_alpha   90.00
_cell.angle_beta   90.00
_cell.angle_gamma   90.00
#
_symmetry.space_group_name_H-M   'P 1'
#
loop_
_entity.id
_entity.type
_entity.pdbx_description
1 polymer ?
#
loop_
_entity_poly.entity_id
_entity_poly.type
_entity_poly.pdbx_seq_one_letter_code
_entity_poly.pdbx_strand_id
1 'polypeptide(L)'
;MKRLFSILIIFSSCTGLHEKNSKETKLVSIKSQAAARHNLSDSTDKLSGKIQVLDLNYIVWGCACANWITPEDFSKYQDSKLKDHCIFIEPAADSLELPIYFEASRHKIRVQGQFHDALGYPKGTYKSEEPLEKARVFNYTKIEVIRKEIDYPAKDNITLALSYGLDASGCSRPQWINTRHSNTKPAERYFLEPANQHLLNADSFQLRRLFAADGSQLKNWSPISIIVKGQFVSENGFPFGFRPSKEEPHAGKVFRYTHIQLVKS
;
A
#
# COMPACT_ATOMS: atom_id res chain seq x y z
N MET A 1 -1.03 35.19 50.33
CA MET A 1 -1.00 35.99 49.08
C MET A 1 -0.43 35.15 47.96
N LYS A 2 -1.27 34.58 47.08
CA LYS A 2 -0.84 33.78 45.91
C LYS A 2 -1.25 34.55 44.65
N ARG A 3 -0.26 34.93 43.84
CA ARG A 3 -0.42 35.69 42.60
C ARG A 3 -0.78 34.75 41.46
N LEU A 4 -1.88 35.04 40.77
CA LEU A 4 -2.26 34.49 39.47
C LEU A 4 -1.65 35.40 38.39
N PHE A 5 -0.85 34.83 37.49
CA PHE A 5 -0.42 35.49 36.26
C PHE A 5 -1.35 35.05 35.13
N SER A 6 -2.18 35.97 34.65
CA SER A 6 -2.94 35.84 33.40
C SER A 6 -2.09 36.43 32.26
N ILE A 7 -1.76 35.61 31.27
CA ILE A 7 -1.09 36.06 30.03
C ILE A 7 -2.17 36.30 28.98
N LEU A 8 -2.31 37.56 28.57
CA LEU A 8 -3.20 38.03 27.52
C LEU A 8 -2.42 38.02 26.19
N ILE A 9 -2.80 37.15 25.24
CA ILE A 9 -2.22 37.15 23.88
C ILE A 9 -3.19 37.90 22.96
N ILE A 10 -2.74 39.06 22.47
CA ILE A 10 -3.46 39.88 21.49
C ILE A 10 -2.97 39.46 20.09
N PHE A 11 -3.86 38.91 19.28
CA PHE A 11 -3.63 38.72 17.84
C PHE A 11 -3.98 40.03 17.12
N SER A 12 -2.97 40.72 16.60
CA SER A 12 -3.13 41.82 15.66
C SER A 12 -3.14 41.26 14.23
N SER A 13 -4.28 41.38 13.57
CA SER A 13 -4.45 41.10 12.14
C SER A 13 -4.12 42.36 11.35
N CYS A 14 -3.17 42.30 10.42
CA CYS A 14 -2.98 43.33 9.40
C CYS A 14 -3.47 42.82 8.05
N THR A 15 -4.56 43.40 7.55
CA THR A 15 -4.95 43.43 6.13
C THR A 15 -4.67 44.82 5.59
N GLY A 16 -4.02 44.94 4.42
CA GLY A 16 -3.91 46.23 3.72
C GLY A 16 -2.89 46.24 2.57
N LEU A 17 -3.43 46.31 1.36
CA LEU A 17 -2.85 46.27 0.01
C LEU A 17 -1.88 47.42 -0.40
N HIS A 18 -1.15 47.15 -1.51
CA HIS A 18 -0.48 48.05 -2.49
C HIS A 18 0.82 48.77 -2.00
N GLU A 19 1.91 48.95 -2.77
CA GLU A 19 2.13 49.07 -4.21
C GLU A 19 3.62 48.82 -4.58
N LYS A 20 3.86 48.60 -5.88
CA LYS A 20 5.09 48.32 -6.64
C LYS A 20 6.38 49.01 -6.16
N ASN A 21 7.48 48.26 -6.15
CA ASN A 21 8.71 48.71 -6.81
C ASN A 21 9.64 47.56 -7.19
N SER A 22 10.00 47.55 -8.47
CA SER A 22 10.93 46.64 -9.13
C SER A 22 12.35 46.84 -8.61
N LYS A 23 12.98 45.76 -8.12
CA LYS A 23 14.44 45.59 -8.19
C LYS A 23 14.76 44.14 -8.48
N GLU A 24 15.38 43.95 -9.64
CA GLU A 24 16.14 42.79 -10.11
C GLU A 24 16.29 41.66 -9.08
N THR A 25 15.41 40.67 -9.21
CA THR A 25 15.74 39.33 -8.76
C THR A 25 16.85 38.85 -9.68
N LYS A 26 18.11 39.01 -9.24
CA LYS A 26 19.21 38.18 -9.70
C LYS A 26 18.67 36.76 -9.68
N LEU A 27 18.47 36.19 -10.88
CA LEU A 27 18.43 34.75 -11.08
C LEU A 27 19.73 34.23 -10.46
N VAL A 28 19.68 33.89 -9.17
CA VAL A 28 20.56 32.89 -8.60
C VAL A 28 20.15 31.63 -9.33
N SER A 29 20.83 31.43 -10.45
CA SER A 29 20.92 30.21 -11.22
C SER A 29 20.82 29.05 -10.24
N ILE A 30 19.63 28.43 -10.17
CA ILE A 30 19.42 27.09 -9.64
C ILE A 30 20.08 26.15 -10.64
N LYS A 31 21.41 26.24 -10.71
CA LYS A 31 22.33 25.19 -11.11
C LYS A 31 22.86 24.60 -9.80
N SER A 32 21.97 24.26 -8.87
CA SER A 32 22.32 23.36 -7.77
C SER A 32 22.19 21.93 -8.31
N GLN A 33 23.28 21.47 -8.92
CA GLN A 33 23.73 20.07 -8.88
C GLN A 33 22.64 19.01 -9.11
N ALA A 34 22.21 18.87 -10.36
CA ALA A 34 21.99 17.54 -10.90
C ALA A 34 23.37 16.85 -11.02
N ALA A 35 23.97 16.48 -9.89
CA ALA A 35 25.00 15.45 -9.91
C ALA A 35 24.32 14.22 -10.51
N ALA A 36 24.80 13.78 -11.68
CA ALA A 36 24.25 12.63 -12.38
C ALA A 36 24.13 11.47 -11.37
N ARG A 37 22.90 11.03 -11.11
CA ARG A 37 22.66 9.91 -10.18
C ARG A 37 23.45 8.71 -10.69
N HIS A 38 24.41 8.24 -9.91
CA HIS A 38 25.26 7.12 -10.30
C HIS A 38 24.46 5.81 -10.20
N ASN A 39 24.17 5.18 -11.33
CA ASN A 39 23.53 3.87 -11.38
C ASN A 39 24.52 2.81 -10.85
N LEU A 40 24.08 2.00 -9.89
CA LEU A 40 24.87 0.92 -9.27
C LEU A 40 24.66 -0.43 -9.96
N SER A 41 23.58 -0.62 -10.71
CA SER A 41 23.28 -1.90 -11.38
C SER A 41 24.28 -2.19 -12.49
N ASP A 42 24.72 -3.44 -12.60
CA ASP A 42 25.58 -3.91 -13.69
C ASP A 42 24.71 -4.55 -14.79
N SER A 43 24.62 -3.91 -15.96
CA SER A 43 23.85 -4.44 -17.08
C SER A 43 24.55 -5.58 -17.84
N THR A 44 25.81 -5.87 -17.51
CA THR A 44 26.61 -6.92 -18.16
C THR A 44 26.60 -8.24 -17.40
N ASP A 45 26.03 -8.25 -16.18
CA ASP A 45 25.90 -9.46 -15.36
C ASP A 45 25.02 -10.50 -16.04
N LYS A 46 25.39 -11.77 -15.87
CA LYS A 46 24.75 -12.91 -16.52
C LYS A 46 23.87 -13.65 -15.53
N LEU A 47 22.77 -14.18 -16.04
CA LEU A 47 21.95 -15.12 -15.29
C LEU A 47 22.63 -16.49 -15.27
N SER A 48 22.57 -17.15 -14.12
CA SER A 48 23.17 -18.46 -13.86
C SER A 48 22.66 -19.62 -14.71
N GLY A 49 21.61 -19.45 -15.50
CA GLY A 49 20.96 -20.51 -16.28
C GLY A 49 20.08 -21.46 -15.45
N LYS A 50 20.12 -21.37 -14.10
CA LYS A 50 19.42 -22.28 -13.20
C LYS A 50 18.09 -21.70 -12.72
N ILE A 51 16.99 -22.20 -13.29
CA ILE A 51 15.63 -21.87 -12.85
C ILE A 51 15.37 -22.41 -11.44
N GLN A 52 14.85 -21.55 -10.57
CA GLN A 52 14.48 -21.85 -9.19
C GLN A 52 13.11 -21.26 -8.86
N VAL A 53 12.44 -21.85 -7.88
CA VAL A 53 11.22 -21.33 -7.27
C VAL A 53 11.53 -21.03 -5.81
N LEU A 54 11.29 -19.79 -5.38
CA LEU A 54 11.56 -19.34 -4.03
C LEU A 54 10.27 -18.82 -3.39
N ASP A 55 10.01 -19.26 -2.16
CA ASP A 55 9.11 -18.59 -1.24
C ASP A 55 9.91 -17.55 -0.48
N LEU A 56 9.44 -16.30 -0.45
CA LEU A 56 10.17 -15.19 0.14
C LEU A 56 9.29 -14.37 1.09
N ASN A 57 9.86 -14.06 2.25
CA ASN A 57 9.35 -13.08 3.18
C ASN A 57 10.07 -11.75 2.97
N TYR A 58 9.35 -10.65 3.17
CA TYR A 58 9.93 -9.31 3.20
C TYR A 58 10.33 -8.95 4.63
N ILE A 59 11.56 -8.45 4.80
CA ILE A 59 12.09 -7.93 6.05
C ILE A 59 12.12 -6.41 5.98
N VAL A 60 11.54 -5.77 7.00
CA VAL A 60 11.60 -4.32 7.16
C VAL A 60 12.85 -4.00 7.96
N TRP A 61 13.85 -3.44 7.28
CA TRP A 61 15.06 -2.93 7.94
C TRP A 61 14.95 -1.44 8.26
N GLY A 62 15.78 -0.98 9.18
CA GLY A 62 16.10 0.44 9.35
C GLY A 62 17.25 0.92 8.46
N CYS A 63 17.71 0.11 7.51
CA CYS A 63 18.83 0.39 6.59
C CYS A 63 18.48 0.11 5.13
N ALA A 64 19.24 0.72 4.21
CA ALA A 64 19.28 0.38 2.80
C ALA A 64 20.01 -0.97 2.62
N CYS A 65 19.24 -2.06 2.57
CA CYS A 65 19.74 -3.43 2.60
C CYS A 65 18.91 -4.31 1.64
N ALA A 66 19.34 -5.56 1.40
CA ALA A 66 18.51 -6.54 0.73
C ALA A 66 17.36 -6.97 1.67
N ASN A 67 16.13 -7.06 1.14
CA ASN A 67 14.93 -7.14 1.99
C ASN A 67 14.17 -8.46 1.87
N TRP A 68 14.60 -9.38 1.01
CA TRP A 68 13.90 -10.64 0.80
C TRP A 68 14.67 -11.81 1.37
N ILE A 69 13.98 -12.76 1.99
CA ILE A 69 14.61 -13.92 2.59
C ILE A 69 13.72 -15.15 2.49
N THR A 70 14.34 -16.33 2.35
CA THR A 70 13.61 -17.60 2.40
C THR A 70 13.12 -17.88 3.84
N PRO A 71 12.01 -18.62 4.04
CA PRO A 71 11.60 -19.04 5.37
C PRO A 71 12.66 -19.87 6.11
N GLU A 72 13.43 -20.69 5.37
CA GLU A 72 14.52 -21.50 5.92
C GLU A 72 15.65 -20.63 6.46
N ASP A 73 16.14 -19.68 5.66
CA ASP A 73 17.19 -18.75 6.09
C ASP A 73 16.69 -17.85 7.23
N PHE A 74 15.43 -17.42 7.19
CA PHE A 74 14.86 -16.63 8.28
C PHE A 74 14.88 -17.41 9.60
N SER A 75 14.39 -18.65 9.61
CA SER A 75 14.38 -19.49 10.81
C SER A 75 15.78 -19.77 11.33
N LYS A 76 16.77 -19.88 10.45
CA LYS A 76 18.14 -20.24 10.80
C LYS A 76 18.98 -19.05 11.29
N TYR A 77 18.74 -17.86 10.73
CA TYR A 77 19.59 -16.69 10.92
C TYR A 77 18.89 -15.51 11.61
N GLN A 78 17.64 -15.66 12.07
CA GLN A 78 16.91 -14.58 12.76
C GLN A 78 17.66 -13.99 13.95
N ASP A 79 18.44 -14.80 14.67
CA ASP A 79 19.18 -14.38 15.86
C ASP A 79 20.57 -13.82 15.54
N SER A 80 21.10 -14.07 14.33
CA SER A 80 22.40 -13.52 13.90
C SER A 80 22.60 -13.62 12.39
N LYS A 81 23.21 -12.58 11.80
CA LYS A 81 23.61 -12.54 10.37
C LYS A 81 22.45 -12.64 9.37
N LEU A 82 21.22 -12.39 9.79
CA LEU A 82 20.04 -12.40 8.91
C LEU A 82 20.24 -11.58 7.63
N LYS A 83 20.86 -10.39 7.76
CA LYS A 83 21.18 -9.49 6.64
C LYS A 83 22.02 -10.16 5.55
N ASP A 84 23.00 -10.99 5.92
CA ASP A 84 23.94 -11.64 4.98
C ASP A 84 23.24 -12.68 4.11
N HIS A 85 22.06 -13.14 4.53
CA HIS A 85 21.23 -14.12 3.84
C HIS A 85 20.03 -13.50 3.12
N CYS A 86 19.86 -12.18 3.22
CA CYS A 86 18.87 -11.48 2.42
C CYS A 86 19.33 -11.31 0.98
N ILE A 87 18.35 -11.32 0.07
CA ILE A 87 18.55 -11.17 -1.36
C ILE A 87 17.75 -9.98 -1.89
N PHE A 88 18.21 -9.44 -3.01
CA PHE A 88 17.39 -8.58 -3.82
C PHE A 88 16.55 -9.42 -4.78
N ILE A 89 15.40 -8.88 -5.19
CA ILE A 89 14.63 -9.42 -6.31
C ILE A 89 14.46 -8.32 -7.35
N GLU A 90 14.36 -8.70 -8.61
CA GLU A 90 14.01 -7.79 -9.71
C GLU A 90 13.14 -8.49 -10.74
N PRO A 91 12.15 -7.81 -11.32
CA PRO A 91 11.32 -8.40 -12.36
C PRO A 91 12.11 -8.54 -13.67
N ALA A 92 11.83 -9.60 -14.43
CA ALA A 92 12.32 -9.75 -15.79
C ALA A 92 11.63 -8.79 -16.79
N ALA A 93 10.46 -8.25 -16.43
CA ALA A 93 9.67 -7.31 -17.23
C ALA A 93 8.78 -6.44 -16.33
N ASP A 94 8.51 -5.19 -16.73
CA ASP A 94 7.73 -4.22 -15.95
C ASP A 94 6.32 -4.72 -15.56
N SER A 95 5.72 -5.58 -16.38
CA SER A 95 4.42 -6.20 -16.08
C SER A 95 4.42 -7.17 -14.89
N LEU A 96 5.61 -7.52 -14.37
CA LEU A 96 5.81 -8.40 -13.22
C LEU A 96 6.10 -7.63 -11.93
N GLU A 97 6.03 -6.30 -11.93
CA GLU A 97 6.19 -5.52 -10.72
C GLU A 97 5.34 -6.03 -9.55
N LEU A 98 5.86 -5.86 -8.34
CA LEU A 98 5.17 -6.28 -7.13
C LEU A 98 3.80 -5.59 -7.05
N PRO A 99 2.69 -6.33 -6.96
CA PRO A 99 1.37 -5.71 -7.01
C PRO A 99 1.17 -4.69 -5.88
N ILE A 100 0.50 -3.59 -6.20
CA ILE A 100 0.26 -2.48 -5.25
C ILE A 100 -0.45 -2.88 -3.94
N TYR A 101 -1.15 -4.03 -3.92
CA TYR A 101 -1.81 -4.56 -2.73
C TYR A 101 -0.90 -5.41 -1.85
N PHE A 102 0.35 -5.67 -2.28
CA PHE A 102 1.32 -6.36 -1.46
C PHE A 102 1.59 -5.57 -0.18
N GLU A 103 1.68 -6.29 0.95
CA GLU A 103 1.88 -5.69 2.25
C GLU A 103 2.68 -6.70 3.07
N ALA A 104 3.90 -6.35 3.46
CA ALA A 104 4.84 -7.28 4.08
C ALA A 104 4.30 -7.93 5.36
N SER A 105 3.45 -7.23 6.11
CA SER A 105 2.79 -7.75 7.32
C SER A 105 1.80 -8.89 7.01
N ARG A 106 1.09 -8.81 5.88
CA ARG A 106 0.00 -9.73 5.50
C ARG A 106 0.37 -10.77 4.46
N HIS A 107 1.43 -10.51 3.70
CA HIS A 107 1.73 -11.24 2.48
C HIS A 107 3.18 -11.75 2.47
N LYS A 108 3.36 -12.87 1.79
CA LYS A 108 4.64 -13.37 1.29
C LYS A 108 4.53 -13.50 -0.23
N ILE A 109 5.64 -13.73 -0.91
CA ILE A 109 5.63 -13.99 -2.36
C ILE A 109 6.23 -15.35 -2.67
N ARG A 110 5.78 -15.93 -3.78
CA ARG A 110 6.43 -17.04 -4.45
C ARG A 110 6.88 -16.55 -5.81
N VAL A 111 8.17 -16.68 -6.11
CA VAL A 111 8.77 -16.23 -7.36
C VAL A 111 9.44 -17.39 -8.08
N GLN A 112 9.37 -17.38 -9.41
CA GLN A 112 10.14 -18.30 -10.26
C GLN A 112 11.09 -17.47 -11.13
N GLY A 113 12.35 -17.89 -11.20
CA GLY A 113 13.39 -17.07 -11.79
C GLY A 113 14.79 -17.68 -11.68
N GLN A 114 15.80 -16.83 -11.80
CA GLN A 114 17.21 -17.22 -11.74
C GLN A 114 17.99 -16.19 -10.95
N PHE A 115 19.09 -16.62 -10.32
CA PHE A 115 20.06 -15.67 -9.79
C PHE A 115 20.98 -15.17 -10.90
N HIS A 116 21.41 -13.93 -10.75
CA HIS A 116 22.63 -13.44 -11.39
C HIS A 116 23.86 -14.17 -10.83
N ASP A 117 24.93 -14.27 -11.62
CA ASP A 117 26.15 -14.97 -11.25
C ASP A 117 26.95 -14.22 -10.19
N ALA A 118 26.95 -12.88 -10.24
CA ALA A 118 27.66 -12.04 -9.30
C ALA A 118 26.75 -11.45 -8.21
N LEU A 119 27.37 -11.03 -7.10
CA LEU A 119 26.70 -10.15 -6.14
C LEU A 119 26.60 -8.74 -6.75
N GLY A 120 25.44 -8.12 -6.58
CA GLY A 120 25.16 -6.85 -7.23
C GLY A 120 23.92 -6.16 -6.67
N TYR A 121 23.29 -5.38 -7.53
CA TYR A 121 22.11 -4.58 -7.23
C TYR A 121 21.06 -4.76 -8.33
N PRO A 122 19.76 -4.67 -8.01
CA PRO A 122 18.70 -4.61 -9.01
C PRO A 122 18.92 -3.54 -10.07
N LYS A 123 18.42 -3.77 -11.28
CA LYS A 123 18.33 -2.76 -12.33
C LYS A 123 17.63 -1.51 -11.82
N GLY A 124 18.19 -0.34 -12.16
CA GLY A 124 17.66 0.96 -11.74
C GLY A 124 17.99 1.35 -10.29
N THR A 125 18.90 0.61 -9.62
CA THR A 125 19.40 1.02 -8.30
C THR A 125 20.38 2.17 -8.44
N TYR A 126 20.10 3.32 -7.83
CA TYR A 126 20.99 4.48 -7.83
C TYR A 126 21.66 4.66 -6.47
N LYS A 127 22.88 5.20 -6.48
CA LYS A 127 23.61 5.54 -5.26
C LYS A 127 22.83 6.57 -4.42
N SER A 128 22.58 6.21 -3.16
CA SER A 128 22.03 7.07 -2.10
C SER A 128 23.10 7.57 -1.13
N GLU A 129 22.71 8.43 -0.19
CA GLU A 129 23.55 8.85 0.94
C GLU A 129 23.92 7.64 1.82
N GLU A 130 22.95 6.77 2.10
CA GLU A 130 23.19 5.53 2.80
C GLU A 130 23.87 4.51 1.87
N PRO A 131 25.01 3.92 2.26
CA PRO A 131 25.66 2.87 1.49
C PRO A 131 24.79 1.62 1.41
N LEU A 132 24.52 1.16 0.18
CA LEU A 132 23.87 -0.12 -0.08
C LEU A 132 24.93 -1.20 -0.29
N GLU A 133 24.84 -2.30 0.44
CA GLU A 133 25.72 -3.46 0.26
C GLU A 133 25.26 -4.34 -0.91
N LYS A 134 26.21 -4.95 -1.62
CA LYS A 134 25.91 -5.94 -2.66
C LYS A 134 25.33 -7.21 -2.04
N ALA A 135 24.34 -7.78 -2.70
CA ALA A 135 23.78 -9.08 -2.31
C ALA A 135 23.47 -9.91 -3.57
N ARG A 136 22.99 -11.14 -3.36
CA ARG A 136 22.47 -11.94 -4.48
C ARG A 136 21.24 -11.25 -5.05
N VAL A 137 21.13 -11.21 -6.37
CA VAL A 137 19.98 -10.63 -7.08
C VAL A 137 19.22 -11.75 -7.78
N PHE A 138 17.93 -11.90 -7.48
CA PHE A 138 17.06 -12.87 -8.11
C PHE A 138 16.17 -12.21 -9.18
N ASN A 139 16.45 -12.52 -10.44
CA ASN A 139 15.65 -12.06 -11.58
C ASN A 139 14.46 -13.02 -11.78
N TYR A 140 13.24 -12.56 -11.53
CA TYR A 140 12.04 -13.40 -11.59
C TYR A 140 11.20 -13.15 -12.84
N THR A 141 10.68 -14.24 -13.41
CA THR A 141 9.80 -14.27 -14.59
C THR A 141 8.35 -14.59 -14.23
N LYS A 142 8.09 -14.97 -12.98
CA LYS A 142 6.74 -15.19 -12.43
C LYS A 142 6.72 -14.81 -10.96
N ILE A 143 5.62 -14.21 -10.52
CA ILE A 143 5.36 -13.85 -9.13
C ILE A 143 3.93 -14.22 -8.75
N GLU A 144 3.76 -14.73 -7.53
CA GLU A 144 2.50 -14.98 -6.88
C GLU A 144 2.53 -14.37 -5.47
N VAL A 145 1.52 -13.57 -5.13
CA VAL A 145 1.37 -13.03 -3.78
C VAL A 145 0.50 -13.99 -2.97
N ILE A 146 1.02 -14.45 -1.83
CA ILE A 146 0.38 -15.44 -0.97
C ILE A 146 0.06 -14.79 0.37
N ARG A 147 -1.15 -15.07 0.88
CA ARG A 147 -1.56 -14.63 2.22
C ARG A 147 -0.76 -15.38 3.28
N LYS A 148 -0.28 -14.66 4.29
CA LYS A 148 0.25 -15.27 5.50
C LYS A 148 -0.89 -15.86 6.33
N GLU A 149 -0.60 -16.94 7.04
CA GLU A 149 -1.48 -17.47 8.07
C GLU A 149 -1.35 -16.56 9.30
N ILE A 150 -2.27 -15.62 9.42
CA ILE A 150 -2.36 -14.70 10.56
C ILE A 150 -3.58 -15.10 11.38
N ASP A 151 -3.37 -15.31 12.67
CA ASP A 151 -4.48 -15.50 13.60
C ASP A 151 -5.19 -14.16 13.80
N TYR A 152 -6.47 -14.14 13.46
CA TYR A 152 -7.38 -13.01 13.68
C TYR A 152 -8.40 -13.45 14.73
N PRO A 153 -8.06 -13.35 16.02
CA PRO A 153 -8.84 -13.99 17.07
C PRO A 153 -10.21 -13.30 17.17
N ALA A 154 -11.28 -14.08 17.28
CA ALA A 154 -12.65 -13.56 17.20
C ALA A 154 -13.00 -12.51 18.28
N LYS A 155 -12.25 -12.48 19.39
CA LYS A 155 -12.39 -11.48 20.47
C LYS A 155 -12.09 -10.05 20.01
N ASP A 156 -11.27 -9.89 18.97
CA ASP A 156 -10.89 -8.58 18.43
C ASP A 156 -11.87 -8.12 17.33
N ASN A 157 -12.88 -8.93 17.01
CA ASN A 157 -13.87 -8.57 16.01
C ASN A 157 -14.76 -7.43 16.48
N ILE A 158 -14.85 -6.38 15.67
CA ILE A 158 -15.84 -5.31 15.80
C ILE A 158 -16.96 -5.49 14.77
N THR A 159 -18.09 -4.82 15.01
CA THR A 159 -19.22 -4.77 14.07
C THR A 159 -19.35 -3.38 13.48
N LEU A 160 -19.39 -3.29 12.16
CA LEU A 160 -19.62 -2.05 11.43
C LEU A 160 -20.95 -2.11 10.69
N ALA A 161 -21.73 -1.04 10.81
CA ALA A 161 -22.87 -0.79 9.93
C ALA A 161 -22.37 0.16 8.83
N LEU A 162 -22.44 -0.31 7.59
CA LEU A 162 -21.83 0.36 6.45
C LEU A 162 -22.88 0.64 5.38
N SER A 163 -22.78 1.80 4.75
CA SER A 163 -23.51 2.10 3.52
C SER A 163 -22.52 2.23 2.36
N TYR A 164 -22.97 1.82 1.19
CA TYR A 164 -22.18 2.01 -0.02
C TYR A 164 -22.18 3.50 -0.38
N GLY A 165 -21.00 4.09 -0.54
CA GLY A 165 -20.83 5.47 -0.95
C GLY A 165 -20.48 5.54 -2.43
N LEU A 166 -21.39 6.07 -3.26
CA LEU A 166 -21.05 6.40 -4.65
C LEU A 166 -20.09 7.59 -4.68
N ASP A 167 -18.96 7.41 -5.36
CA ASP A 167 -18.11 8.50 -5.82
C ASP A 167 -18.26 8.58 -7.35
N ALA A 168 -18.69 9.74 -7.85
CA ALA A 168 -18.91 9.97 -9.27
C ALA A 168 -17.59 10.06 -10.07
N SER A 169 -16.45 10.09 -9.40
CA SER A 169 -15.14 10.31 -10.03
C SER A 169 -14.51 9.09 -10.69
N GLY A 170 -15.08 7.87 -10.56
CA GLY A 170 -14.52 6.66 -11.18
C GLY A 170 -13.20 6.15 -10.56
N CYS A 171 -12.64 6.87 -9.57
CA CYS A 171 -11.42 6.52 -8.88
C CYS A 171 -11.53 5.19 -8.10
N SER A 172 -10.44 4.41 -8.12
CA SER A 172 -10.29 3.19 -7.31
C SER A 172 -9.99 3.54 -5.85
N ARG A 173 -11.03 3.85 -5.06
CA ARG A 173 -10.96 4.29 -3.65
C ARG A 173 -11.83 3.44 -2.73
N PRO A 174 -11.63 3.47 -1.40
CA PRO A 174 -12.56 2.93 -0.41
C PRO A 174 -14.01 3.42 -0.62
N GLN A 175 -14.97 2.49 -0.71
CA GLN A 175 -16.37 2.81 -1.06
C GLN A 175 -17.33 2.73 0.12
N TRP A 176 -17.02 2.00 1.18
CA TRP A 176 -17.95 1.77 2.28
C TRP A 176 -17.80 2.80 3.38
N ILE A 177 -18.91 3.42 3.77
CA ILE A 177 -18.94 4.51 4.75
C ILE A 177 -19.56 4.00 6.05
N ASN A 178 -18.95 4.31 7.19
CA ASN A 178 -19.55 4.02 8.49
C ASN A 178 -20.82 4.86 8.72
N THR A 179 -21.97 4.20 8.88
CA THR A 179 -23.24 4.91 9.09
C THR A 179 -23.32 5.59 10.45
N ARG A 180 -22.57 5.11 11.46
CA ARG A 180 -22.55 5.72 12.80
C ARG A 180 -21.76 7.03 12.84
N HIS A 181 -20.84 7.24 11.88
CA HIS A 181 -19.98 8.42 11.81
C HIS A 181 -20.25 9.26 10.54
N SER A 182 -21.42 9.12 9.92
CA SER A 182 -21.77 9.85 8.69
C SER A 182 -21.71 11.38 8.83
N ASN A 183 -21.76 11.89 10.06
CA ASN A 183 -21.75 13.32 10.37
C ASN A 183 -20.34 13.92 10.53
N THR A 184 -19.28 13.10 10.61
CA THR A 184 -17.89 13.60 10.66
C THR A 184 -17.39 13.87 9.25
N LYS A 185 -16.85 15.08 8.99
CA LYS A 185 -16.21 15.43 7.72
C LYS A 185 -14.69 15.36 7.87
N PRO A 186 -13.97 14.65 6.99
CA PRO A 186 -14.49 13.72 5.96
C PRO A 186 -15.01 12.41 6.55
N ALA A 187 -16.03 11.82 5.92
CA ALA A 187 -16.59 10.53 6.35
C ALA A 187 -15.53 9.43 6.21
N GLU A 188 -15.38 8.60 7.24
CA GLU A 188 -14.43 7.49 7.22
C GLU A 188 -14.89 6.42 6.22
N ARG A 189 -13.99 6.03 5.32
CA ARG A 189 -14.25 5.07 4.23
C ARG A 189 -13.35 3.85 4.34
N TYR A 190 -13.89 2.69 3.97
CA TYR A 190 -13.18 1.41 4.04
C TYR A 190 -13.26 0.65 2.72
N PHE A 191 -12.21 -0.11 2.44
CA PHE A 191 -12.29 -1.29 1.61
C PHE A 191 -12.74 -2.48 2.46
N LEU A 192 -13.44 -3.42 1.85
CA LEU A 192 -13.90 -4.66 2.46
C LEU A 192 -13.23 -5.86 1.81
N GLU A 193 -12.79 -6.78 2.66
CA GLU A 193 -12.14 -8.02 2.22
C GLU A 193 -12.79 -9.22 2.92
N PRO A 194 -13.31 -10.22 2.19
CA PRO A 194 -13.87 -11.40 2.81
C PRO A 194 -12.77 -12.25 3.46
N ALA A 195 -13.07 -12.80 4.64
CA ALA A 195 -12.15 -13.67 5.35
C ALA A 195 -11.87 -14.99 4.61
N ASN A 196 -12.81 -15.45 3.79
CA ASN A 196 -12.70 -16.66 2.99
C ASN A 196 -13.60 -16.57 1.75
N GLN A 197 -13.41 -17.49 0.81
CA GLN A 197 -14.13 -17.52 -0.47
C GLN A 197 -15.63 -17.84 -0.37
N HIS A 198 -16.13 -18.29 0.79
CA HIS A 198 -17.56 -18.59 0.98
C HIS A 198 -18.37 -17.33 1.32
N LEU A 199 -17.71 -16.24 1.69
CA LEU A 199 -18.35 -14.97 1.95
C LEU A 199 -18.51 -14.17 0.65
N LEU A 200 -19.69 -13.59 0.46
CA LEU A 200 -19.95 -12.64 -0.62
C LEU A 200 -18.90 -11.53 -0.60
N ASN A 201 -18.20 -11.29 -1.71
CA ASN A 201 -17.24 -10.19 -1.83
C ASN A 201 -17.97 -8.85 -2.00
N ALA A 202 -18.03 -8.08 -0.92
CA ALA A 202 -18.74 -6.80 -0.84
C ALA A 202 -18.16 -5.73 -1.79
N ASP A 203 -16.86 -5.75 -2.03
CA ASP A 203 -16.14 -4.81 -2.89
C ASP A 203 -16.13 -5.24 -4.37
N SER A 204 -16.68 -6.41 -4.68
CA SER A 204 -16.73 -6.88 -6.05
C SER A 204 -17.75 -6.12 -6.90
N PHE A 205 -17.39 -5.93 -8.17
CA PHE A 205 -18.25 -5.33 -9.19
C PHE A 205 -19.59 -6.08 -9.39
N GLN A 206 -19.70 -7.33 -8.93
CA GLN A 206 -20.93 -8.11 -9.03
C GLN A 206 -22.05 -7.53 -8.17
N LEU A 207 -21.76 -6.96 -7.00
CA LEU A 207 -22.77 -6.23 -6.22
C LEU A 207 -23.22 -4.97 -6.97
N ARG A 208 -22.32 -4.25 -7.63
CA ARG A 208 -22.71 -3.09 -8.47
C ARG A 208 -23.70 -3.49 -9.58
N ARG A 209 -23.54 -4.67 -10.19
CA ARG A 209 -24.43 -5.17 -11.24
C ARG A 209 -25.77 -5.69 -10.73
N LEU A 210 -25.80 -6.39 -9.61
CA LEU A 210 -27.04 -6.93 -9.04
C LEU A 210 -28.08 -5.83 -8.74
N PHE A 211 -27.64 -4.59 -8.49
CA PHE A 211 -28.50 -3.44 -8.25
C PHE A 211 -28.66 -2.48 -9.45
N ALA A 212 -28.04 -2.77 -10.60
CA ALA A 212 -28.24 -2.06 -11.86
C ALA A 212 -29.09 -2.87 -12.87
N ALA A 213 -29.62 -4.02 -12.44
CA ALA A 213 -30.16 -5.07 -13.31
C ALA A 213 -31.57 -4.82 -13.85
N ASP A 214 -32.24 -3.71 -13.50
CA ASP A 214 -33.54 -3.38 -14.11
C ASP A 214 -33.43 -2.51 -15.37
N GLY A 215 -32.21 -2.15 -15.79
CA GLY A 215 -31.98 -1.31 -16.97
C GLY A 215 -32.58 0.10 -16.84
N SER A 216 -33.13 0.45 -15.67
CA SER A 216 -33.57 1.80 -15.38
C SER A 216 -32.33 2.63 -15.09
N GLN A 217 -32.18 3.72 -15.83
CA GLN A 217 -31.26 4.79 -15.47
C GLN A 217 -31.41 5.10 -13.97
N LEU A 218 -30.41 4.75 -13.15
CA LEU A 218 -29.94 5.30 -11.85
C LEU A 218 -30.88 6.24 -11.03
N LYS A 219 -32.20 6.13 -11.14
CA LYS A 219 -33.16 7.09 -10.57
C LYS A 219 -33.65 6.66 -9.20
N ASN A 220 -33.61 5.36 -8.90
CA ASN A 220 -34.08 4.78 -7.65
C ASN A 220 -33.05 3.83 -7.03
N TRP A 221 -31.78 4.26 -6.94
CA TRP A 221 -30.78 3.49 -6.22
C TRP A 221 -31.00 3.66 -4.71
N SER A 222 -31.57 2.65 -4.04
CA SER A 222 -31.53 2.59 -2.59
C SER A 222 -30.09 2.34 -2.14
N PRO A 223 -29.56 3.14 -1.18
CA PRO A 223 -28.20 2.96 -0.70
C PRO A 223 -28.07 1.57 -0.07
N ILE A 224 -27.22 0.74 -0.68
CA ILE A 224 -26.92 -0.61 -0.17
C ILE A 224 -26.34 -0.44 1.23
N SER A 225 -26.99 -1.05 2.22
CA SER A 225 -26.53 -1.05 3.59
C SER A 225 -26.21 -2.48 4.03
N ILE A 226 -25.09 -2.64 4.72
CA ILE A 226 -24.64 -3.94 5.24
C ILE A 226 -24.22 -3.82 6.69
N ILE A 227 -24.28 -4.94 7.40
CA ILE A 227 -23.65 -5.10 8.70
C ILE A 227 -22.55 -6.14 8.52
N VAL A 228 -21.33 -5.79 8.91
CA VAL A 228 -20.17 -6.68 8.83
C VAL A 228 -19.55 -6.85 10.21
N LYS A 229 -19.04 -8.05 10.48
CA LYS A 229 -18.26 -8.36 11.68
C LYS A 229 -16.87 -8.83 11.28
N GLY A 230 -15.83 -8.25 11.86
CA GLY A 230 -14.46 -8.46 11.42
C GLY A 230 -13.45 -7.53 12.08
N GLN A 231 -12.29 -7.36 11.45
CA GLN A 231 -11.15 -6.62 11.99
C GLN A 231 -10.51 -5.75 10.91
N PHE A 232 -9.90 -4.65 11.32
CA PHE A 232 -9.01 -3.89 10.45
C PHE A 232 -7.71 -4.68 10.24
N VAL A 233 -7.31 -4.81 8.99
CA VAL A 233 -6.08 -5.54 8.61
C VAL A 233 -5.05 -4.64 7.95
N SER A 234 -5.43 -3.41 7.58
CA SER A 234 -4.53 -2.39 7.07
C SER A 234 -5.13 -1.02 7.33
N GLU A 235 -4.32 -0.06 7.79
CA GLU A 235 -4.76 1.34 7.99
C GLU A 235 -4.67 2.16 6.68
N ASN A 236 -3.73 1.79 5.81
CA ASN A 236 -3.47 2.50 4.56
C ASN A 236 -2.96 1.53 3.49
N GLY A 237 -3.86 0.68 2.98
CA GLY A 237 -3.52 -0.33 1.99
C GLY A 237 -4.68 -0.66 1.06
N PHE A 238 -4.61 -1.86 0.47
CA PHE A 238 -5.60 -2.36 -0.47
C PHE A 238 -6.04 -3.78 -0.11
N PRO A 239 -7.25 -4.21 -0.51
CA PRO A 239 -7.66 -5.60 -0.43
C PRO A 239 -6.72 -6.52 -1.20
N PHE A 240 -6.59 -7.74 -0.73
CA PHE A 240 -5.86 -8.77 -1.45
C PHE A 240 -6.43 -9.00 -2.86
N GLY A 241 -5.55 -9.01 -3.86
CA GLY A 241 -5.94 -9.19 -5.26
C GLY A 241 -6.58 -7.95 -5.89
N PHE A 242 -6.49 -6.79 -5.24
CA PHE A 242 -7.01 -5.53 -5.77
C PHE A 242 -6.40 -5.18 -7.13
N ARG A 243 -7.26 -4.75 -8.06
CA ARG A 243 -6.90 -4.36 -9.43
C ARG A 243 -7.49 -2.98 -9.72
N PRO A 244 -6.67 -1.93 -9.87
CA PRO A 244 -7.16 -0.58 -10.11
C PRO A 244 -7.79 -0.46 -11.50
N SER A 245 -8.81 0.40 -11.62
CA SER A 245 -9.66 0.52 -12.81
C SER A 245 -9.09 1.37 -13.95
N LYS A 246 -8.02 2.16 -13.73
CA LYS A 246 -7.13 2.86 -14.70
C LYS A 246 -6.46 4.11 -14.10
N GLU A 247 -7.04 4.69 -13.06
CA GLU A 247 -6.51 5.86 -12.35
C GLU A 247 -5.61 5.46 -11.19
N GLU A 248 -4.81 6.41 -10.68
CA GLU A 248 -4.03 6.24 -9.46
C GLU A 248 -4.95 5.83 -8.29
N PRO A 249 -4.81 4.62 -7.76
CA PRO A 249 -5.69 4.16 -6.70
C PRO A 249 -5.32 4.80 -5.37
N HIS A 250 -6.32 5.06 -4.53
CA HIS A 250 -6.09 5.60 -3.20
C HIS A 250 -6.12 4.47 -2.18
N ALA A 251 -5.00 4.30 -1.47
CA ALA A 251 -4.94 3.41 -0.33
C ALA A 251 -5.89 3.89 0.77
N GLY A 252 -6.32 2.96 1.61
CA GLY A 252 -7.17 3.28 2.75
C GLY A 252 -7.31 2.12 3.71
N LYS A 253 -8.21 2.28 4.68
CA LYS A 253 -8.45 1.25 5.68
C LYS A 253 -9.09 0.01 5.04
N VAL A 254 -8.52 -1.15 5.31
CA VAL A 254 -9.03 -2.44 4.84
C VAL A 254 -9.63 -3.18 6.02
N PHE A 255 -10.93 -3.46 5.94
CA PHE A 255 -11.66 -4.22 6.94
C PHE A 255 -11.92 -5.64 6.43
N ARG A 256 -11.33 -6.63 7.09
CA ARG A 256 -11.52 -8.04 6.78
C ARG A 256 -12.69 -8.60 7.58
N TYR A 257 -13.75 -9.01 6.92
CA TYR A 257 -14.98 -9.48 7.58
C TYR A 257 -15.12 -11.01 7.55
N THR A 258 -15.59 -11.56 8.67
CA THR A 258 -15.93 -12.98 8.86
C THR A 258 -17.42 -13.24 8.74
N HIS A 259 -18.24 -12.18 8.80
CA HIS A 259 -19.67 -12.22 8.62
C HIS A 259 -20.14 -10.96 7.89
N ILE A 260 -21.13 -11.12 7.02
CA ILE A 260 -21.78 -10.05 6.29
C ILE A 260 -23.29 -10.31 6.23
N GLN A 261 -24.07 -9.27 6.49
CA GLN A 261 -25.52 -9.28 6.38
C GLN A 261 -25.96 -8.09 5.53
N LEU A 262 -26.76 -8.34 4.50
CA LEU A 262 -27.46 -7.30 3.76
C LEU A 262 -28.62 -6.77 4.61
N VAL A 263 -28.70 -5.44 4.75
CA VAL A 263 -29.84 -4.77 5.37
C VAL A 263 -30.80 -4.43 4.24
N LYS A 264 -31.96 -5.11 4.20
CA LYS A 264 -33.05 -4.71 3.30
C LYS A 264 -33.58 -3.36 3.77
N SER A 265 -33.52 -2.37 2.89
CA SER A 265 -34.30 -1.13 2.96
C SER A 265 -35.78 -1.42 2.70
#